data_AF-A0A7C7EA24-F1
#
_entry.id   AF-A0A7C7EA24-F1
#
_cell.length_a   1.000
_cell.length_b   1.000
_cell.length_c   1.000
_cell.angle_alpha   90.00
_cell.angle_beta   90.00
_cell.angle_gamma   90.00
#
_symmetry.space_group_name_H-M   'P 1'
#
loop_
_entity.id
_entity.type
_entity.pdbx_description
1 polymer ?
#
loop_
_entity_poly.entity_id
_entity_poly.type
_entity_poly.pdbx_seq_one_letter_code
_entity_poly.pdbx_strand_id
1 'polypeptide(L)' 'IPFDPLGPNVTSGVRLGTPAVTTRGMKPEDMVEIADIIVNVIRDENYKEKAKERVANLLKKYPLYEDLI' A
#
# COMPACT_ATOMS: atom_id res chain seq x y z
N ILE A 1 -4.76 -7.87 17.77
CA ILE A 1 -3.31 -8.13 17.99
C ILE A 1 -3.18 -8.91 19.30
N PRO A 2 -2.21 -9.83 19.49
CA PRO A 2 -2.09 -10.54 20.76
C PRO A 2 -1.99 -9.56 21.93
N PHE A 3 -2.81 -9.73 22.97
CA PHE A 3 -2.83 -8.89 24.18
C PHE A 3 -3.10 -7.38 23.94
N ASP A 4 -3.84 -7.03 22.88
CA ASP A 4 -4.23 -5.65 22.60
C ASP A 4 -5.10 -5.06 23.72
N PRO A 5 -4.70 -3.93 24.35
CA PRO A 5 -5.49 -3.30 25.41
C PRO A 5 -6.75 -2.59 24.89
N LEU A 6 -6.84 -2.33 23.58
CA LEU A 6 -8.00 -1.69 22.97
C LEU A 6 -9.14 -2.69 22.75
N GLY A 7 -10.38 -2.19 22.87
CA GLY A 7 -11.57 -3.01 22.65
C GLY A 7 -11.72 -3.46 21.19
N PRO A 8 -12.55 -4.49 20.90
CA PRO A 8 -12.69 -5.07 19.55
C PRO A 8 -13.10 -4.06 18.46
N ASN A 9 -13.77 -2.97 18.85
CA ASN A 9 -14.24 -1.94 17.94
C ASN A 9 -13.20 -0.85 17.66
N VAL A 10 -12.06 -0.85 18.37
CA VAL A 10 -10.99 0.13 18.20
C VAL A 10 -9.79 -0.60 17.59
N THR A 11 -9.49 -0.27 16.34
CA THR A 11 -8.40 -0.91 15.60
C THR A 11 -7.06 -0.25 15.93
N SER A 12 -6.08 -1.06 16.29
CA SER A 12 -4.71 -0.62 16.64
C SER A 12 -3.67 -0.98 15.56
N GLY A 13 -4.08 -1.66 14.48
CA GLY A 13 -3.14 -2.18 13.49
C GLY A 13 -3.75 -2.39 12.10
N VAL A 14 -2.84 -2.62 11.14
CA VAL A 14 -3.16 -2.82 9.72
C VAL A 14 -2.61 -4.18 9.29
N ARG A 15 -3.42 -4.99 8.58
CA ARG A 15 -2.99 -6.25 7.98
C ARG A 15 -2.66 -6.02 6.51
N LEU A 16 -1.45 -6.39 6.11
CA LEU A 16 -0.97 -6.28 4.74
C LEU A 16 -0.89 -7.67 4.10
N GLY A 17 -1.20 -7.75 2.80
CA GLY A 17 -1.11 -8.98 2.02
C GLY A 17 -0.64 -8.69 0.61
N THR A 18 0.25 -9.53 0.09
CA THR A 18 0.82 -9.43 -1.26
C THR A 18 0.00 -10.06 -2.40
N PRO A 19 -0.99 -10.96 -2.21
CA PRO A 19 -1.63 -11.64 -3.33
C PRO A 19 -2.16 -10.74 -4.45
N ALA A 20 -2.81 -9.62 -4.11
CA ALA A 20 -3.37 -8.71 -5.10
C ALA A 20 -2.30 -8.05 -5.99
N VAL A 21 -1.16 -7.67 -5.40
CA VAL A 21 -0.08 -7.00 -6.11
C VAL A 21 0.81 -7.99 -6.88
N THR A 22 1.01 -9.20 -6.35
CA THR A 22 1.77 -10.25 -7.04
C THR A 22 1.02 -10.80 -8.24
N THR A 23 -0.31 -10.95 -8.17
CA THR A 23 -1.13 -11.35 -9.34
C THR A 23 -1.06 -10.31 -10.46
N ARG A 24 -0.79 -9.04 -10.13
CA ARG A 24 -0.55 -7.96 -11.10
C ARG A 24 0.88 -7.89 -11.62
N GLY A 25 1.76 -8.80 -11.23
CA GLY A 25 3.13 -8.88 -11.72
C GLY A 25 4.17 -8.05 -10.96
N MET A 26 3.80 -7.40 -9.85
CA MET A 26 4.73 -6.63 -9.02
C MET A 26 5.84 -7.51 -8.42
N LYS A 27 7.03 -6.94 -8.29
CA LYS A 27 8.28 -7.60 -7.88
C LYS A 27 8.72 -7.13 -6.47
N PRO A 28 9.71 -7.79 -5.85
CA PRO A 28 10.21 -7.40 -4.52
C PRO A 28 10.62 -5.92 -4.43
N GLU A 29 11.14 -5.34 -5.50
CA GLU A 29 11.55 -3.93 -5.55
C GLU A 29 10.33 -2.98 -5.44
N ASP A 30 9.20 -3.36 -6.02
CA ASP A 30 7.95 -2.61 -5.86
C ASP A 30 7.42 -2.70 -4.43
N MET A 31 7.69 -3.81 -3.74
CA MET A 31 7.27 -3.97 -2.33
C MET A 31 8.05 -3.04 -1.41
N VAL A 32 9.32 -2.78 -1.72
CA VAL A 32 10.13 -1.78 -1.02
C VAL A 32 9.52 -0.38 -1.19
N GLU A 33 9.14 -0.03 -2.42
CA GLU A 33 8.47 1.26 -2.70
C GLU A 33 7.12 1.39 -1.98
N ILE A 34 6.30 0.33 -2.00
CA ILE A 34 5.02 0.32 -1.26
C ILE A 34 5.25 0.48 0.24
N ALA A 35 6.23 -0.23 0.81
CA ALA A 35 6.55 -0.11 2.23
C ALA A 35 7.00 1.30 2.60
N ASP A 36 7.84 1.93 1.77
CA ASP A 36 8.28 3.31 1.99
C ASP A 36 7.11 4.30 1.90
N ILE A 37 6.21 4.14 0.94
CA ILE A 37 4.98 4.96 0.85
C ILE A 37 4.14 4.82 2.12
N ILE A 38 3.90 3.58 2.59
CA ILE A 38 3.13 3.32 3.82
C ILE A 38 3.75 4.02 5.03
N VAL A 39 5.07 3.87 5.22
CA VAL A 39 5.79 4.45 6.36
C VAL A 39 5.72 5.98 6.34
N ASN A 40 5.90 6.61 5.19
CA ASN A 40 5.84 8.07 5.09
C ASN A 40 4.44 8.62 5.37
N VAL A 41 3.38 7.95 4.90
CA VAL A 41 1.99 8.34 5.20
C VAL A 41 1.66 8.21 6.69
N ILE A 42 2.20 7.19 7.37
CA ILE A 42 2.01 7.01 8.82
C ILE A 42 2.72 8.12 9.60
N ARG A 43 3.88 8.60 9.12
CA ARG A 43 4.72 9.56 9.84
C ARG A 43 4.30 11.02 9.62
N ASP A 44 3.75 11.35 8.46
CA ASP A 44 3.41 12.72 8.09
C ASP A 44 2.09 12.76 7.30
N GLU A 45 1.07 13.37 7.91
CA GLU A 45 -0.26 13.52 7.29
C GLU A 45 -0.21 14.37 6.00
N ASN A 46 0.78 15.26 5.87
CA ASN A 46 0.96 16.09 4.67
C ASN A 46 1.59 15.32 3.51
N TYR A 47 2.10 14.10 3.75
CA TYR A 47 2.70 13.26 2.72
C TYR A 47 1.68 12.69 1.73
N LYS A 48 0.38 12.86 1.99
CA LYS A 48 -0.71 12.23 1.23
C LYS A 48 -0.67 12.52 -0.27
N GLU A 49 -0.42 13.76 -0.70
CA GLU A 49 -0.40 14.09 -2.12
C GLU A 49 0.81 13.47 -2.83
N LYS A 50 1.99 13.48 -2.19
CA LYS A 50 3.18 12.81 -2.71
C LYS A 50 3.02 11.29 -2.76
N ALA A 51 2.35 10.69 -1.76
CA ALA A 51 2.03 9.27 -1.76
C ALA A 51 1.13 8.89 -2.95
N LYS A 52 0.08 9.67 -3.24
CA LYS A 52 -0.80 9.44 -4.39
C LYS A 52 -0.03 9.45 -5.71
N GLU A 53 0.87 10.42 -5.89
CA GLU A 53 1.69 10.52 -7.09
C GLU A 53 2.59 9.29 -7.27
N ARG A 54 3.28 8.87 -6.20
CA ARG A 54 4.14 7.67 -6.22
C ARG A 54 3.35 6.40 -6.51
N VAL A 55 2.19 6.23 -5.88
CA VAL A 55 1.28 5.11 -6.16
C VAL A 55 0.84 5.12 -7.61
N ALA A 56 0.43 6.28 -8.16
CA ALA A 56 0.03 6.37 -9.57
C ALA A 56 1.17 5.99 -10.52
N ASN A 57 2.41 6.44 -10.23
CA ASN A 57 3.58 6.07 -11.03
C ASN A 57 3.91 4.58 -10.94
N LEU A 58 3.72 3.95 -9.78
CA LEU A 58 3.85 2.50 -9.63
C LEU A 58 2.80 1.75 -10.46
N LEU A 59 1.55 2.19 -10.42
CA LEU A 59 0.44 1.56 -11.15
C LEU A 59 0.60 1.65 -12.67
N LYS A 60 1.23 2.71 -13.20
CA LYS A 60 1.52 2.84 -14.64
C LYS A 60 2.40 1.71 -15.19
N LYS A 61 3.21 1.07 -14.35
CA LYS A 61 4.02 -0.10 -14.73
C LYS A 61 3.19 -1.38 -14.88
N TYR A 62 1.99 -1.42 -14.29
CA TYR A 62 1.14 -2.61 -14.17
C TYR A 62 -0.32 -2.28 -14.53
N PRO A 63 -0.61 -1.99 -15.81
CA PRO A 63 -1.98 -1.71 -16.28
C PRO A 63 -2.91 -2.89 -15.97
N LEU A 64 -4.13 -2.60 -15.54
CA LEU A 64 -5.08 -3.59 -15.00
C LEU A 64 -6.08 -4.08 -16.05
N TYR A 65 -6.34 -3.25 -17.06
CA TYR A 65 -7.30 -3.51 -18.12
C TYR A 65 -6.69 -3.07 -19.45
N GLU A 66 -5.81 -3.90 -20.01
CA GLU A 66 -5.25 -3.64 -21.34
C GLU A 66 -6.33 -3.74 -22.44
N ASP A 67 -7.35 -4.57 -22.21
CA ASP A 67 -8.41 -4.89 -23.19
C ASP A 67 -9.66 -3.98 -23.14
N LEU A 68 -9.68 -2.97 -22.25
CA LEU A 68 -10.79 -2.01 -22.11
C LEU A 68 -10.46 -0.61 -22.65
N ILE A 69 -9.38 -0.49 -23.42
CA ILE A 69 -8.93 0.74 -24.09
C ILE A 69 -9.25 0.66 -25.58
#